data_AF-A0A4U9HHW5-F1
#
_entry.id   AF-A0A4U9HHW5-F1
#
_cell.length_a   1.000
_cell.length_b   1.000
_cell.length_c   1.000
_cell.angle_alpha   90.00
_cell.angle_beta   90.00
_cell.angle_gamma   90.00
#
_symmetry.space_group_name_H-M   'P 1'
#
loop_
_entity.id
_entity.type
_entity.pdbx_description
1 polymer ?
#
loop_
_entity_poly.entity_id
_entity_poly.type
_entity_poly.pdbx_seq_one_letter_code
_entity_poly.pdbx_strand_id
1 'polypeptide(L)' 'MRVLKFGGTSVANAERFLRVADILESNARQGQVATVLSARLKLPTIWWQ' A
#
# COMPACT_ATOMS: atom_id res chain seq x y z
N MET A 1 1.98 4.41 18.44
CA MET A 1 1.04 4.04 17.37
C MET A 1 1.17 5.07 16.25
N ARG A 2 1.51 4.65 15.03
CA ARG A 2 1.64 5.55 13.86
C ARG A 2 0.68 5.10 12.77
N VAL A 3 0.17 6.06 11.99
CA VAL A 3 -0.70 5.77 10.85
C VAL A 3 -0.01 6.23 9.57
N LEU A 4 0.17 5.30 8.63
CA LEU A 4 0.75 5.59 7.31
C LEU A 4 -0.36 5.58 6.25
N LYS A 5 -0.43 6.65 5.46
CA LYS A 5 -1.38 6.76 4.35
C LYS A 5 -0.64 6.72 3.02
N PHE A 6 -0.97 5.74 2.18
CA PHE A 6 -0.46 5.64 0.82
C PHE A 6 -1.58 5.93 -0.19
N GLY A 7 -1.33 6.90 -1.07
CA GLY A 7 -2.25 7.21 -2.17
C GLY A 7 -2.22 6.14 -3.26
N GLY A 8 -3.23 6.15 -4.15
CA GLY A 8 -3.34 5.13 -5.21
C GLY A 8 -2.21 5.14 -6.24
N THR A 9 -1.46 6.24 -6.38
CA THR A 9 -0.26 6.31 -7.23
C THR A 9 0.95 5.65 -6.57
N SER A 10 1.00 5.62 -5.25
CA SER A 10 2.06 5.00 -4.44
C SER A 10 1.98 3.47 -4.44
N VAL A 11 0.88 2.89 -4.96
CA VAL A 11 0.70 1.43 -5.15
C VAL A 11 0.25 1.07 -6.56
N ALA A 12 0.53 1.94 -7.53
CA ALA A 12 0.06 1.77 -8.90
C ALA A 12 0.79 0.65 -9.67
N ASN A 13 1.93 0.16 -9.18
CA ASN A 13 2.68 -0.93 -9.80
C ASN A 13 3.40 -1.78 -8.73
N ALA A 14 3.87 -2.96 -9.12
CA ALA A 14 4.49 -3.93 -8.21
C ALA A 14 5.74 -3.37 -7.51
N GLU A 15 6.62 -2.65 -8.21
CA GLU A 15 7.82 -2.05 -7.61
C GLU A 15 7.48 -1.03 -6.51
N ARG A 16 6.48 -0.20 -6.75
CA ARG A 16 6.01 0.78 -5.76
C ARG A 16 5.34 0.09 -4.58
N PHE A 17 4.61 -1.00 -4.83
CA PHE A 17 4.03 -1.81 -3.77
C PHE A 17 5.10 -2.46 -2.88
N LEU A 18 6.17 -3.01 -3.47
CA LEU A 18 7.31 -3.54 -2.72
C LEU A 18 8.00 -2.45 -1.89
N ARG A 19 8.18 -1.24 -2.46
CA ARG A 19 8.72 -0.11 -1.70
C ARG A 19 7.84 0.27 -0.50
N VAL A 20 6.52 0.21 -0.65
CA VAL A 20 5.59 0.43 0.47
C VAL A 20 5.74 -0.66 1.53
N ALA A 21 5.93 -1.92 1.13
CA ALA A 21 6.18 -3.03 2.06
C ALA A 21 7.48 -2.83 2.88
N ASP A 22 8.57 -2.39 2.25
CA ASP A 22 9.83 -2.09 2.95
C ASP A 22 9.66 -0.95 3.98
N ILE A 23 8.91 0.10 3.61
CA ILE A 23 8.60 1.21 4.52
C ILE A 23 7.78 0.71 5.71
N LEU A 24 6.82 -0.19 5.46
CA LEU A 24 5.98 -0.77 6.51
C LEU A 24 6.78 -1.63 7.47
N GLU A 25 7.63 -2.53 6.96
CA GLU A 25 8.49 -3.38 7.77
C GLU A 25 9.42 -2.52 8.65
N SER A 26 10.03 -1.50 8.05
CA SER A 26 10.90 -0.58 8.79
C SER A 26 10.17 0.15 9.92
N ASN A 27 8.94 0.61 9.69
CA ASN A 27 8.16 1.30 10.71
C ASN A 27 7.58 0.35 11.77
N ALA A 28 7.21 -0.87 11.39
CA ALA A 28 6.70 -1.90 12.31
C ALA A 28 7.75 -2.30 13.36
N ARG A 29 9.03 -2.32 12.99
CA ARG A 29 10.15 -2.56 13.93
C ARG A 29 10.29 -1.48 15.01
N GLN A 30 9.79 -0.27 14.75
CA GLN A 30 9.88 0.85 15.68
C GLN A 30 8.60 1.05 16.51
N GLY A 31 7.62 0.15 16.37
CA GLY A 31 6.37 0.16 17.12
C GLY A 31 5.16 -0.11 16.24
N GLN A 32 3.97 -0.08 16.85
CA GLN A 32 2.72 -0.42 16.18
C GLN A 32 2.36 0.60 15.07
N VAL A 33 2.11 0.07 13.87
CA VAL A 33 1.77 0.84 12.67
C VAL A 33 0.43 0.35 12.10
N ALA A 34 -0.47 1.28 11.85
CA ALA A 34 -1.67 1.04 11.04
C ALA A 34 -1.47 1.68 9.67
N THR A 35 -1.97 1.02 8.61
CA THR A 35 -1.76 1.50 7.24
C THR A 35 -3.04 1.55 6.45
N VAL A 36 -3.27 2.67 5.78
CA VAL A 36 -4.39 2.89 4.88
C VAL A 36 -3.86 2.97 3.46
N LEU A 37 -4.26 2.00 2.63
CA LEU A 37 -3.89 1.90 1.24
C LEU A 37 -5.11 2.22 0.37
N SER A 38 -5.03 3.29 -0.43
CA SER A 38 -6.00 3.52 -1.49
C SER A 38 -5.61 2.66 -2.70
N ALA A 39 -6.44 1.70 -3.07
CA ALA A 39 -6.17 0.88 -4.24
C ALA A 39 -6.48 1.65 -5.53
N ARG A 40 -5.48 1.85 -6.38
CA ARG A 40 -5.72 1.91 -7.82
C ARG A 40 -5.50 0.49 -8.35
N LEU A 41 -6.48 -0.37 -8.11
CA LEU A 41 -6.50 -1.69 -8.72
C LEU A 41 -7.01 -1.48 -10.15
N LYS A 42 -6.11 -1.50 -11.13
CA LYS A 42 -6.53 -1.62 -12.53
C LYS A 42 -6.90 -3.08 -12.77
N LEU A 43 -7.92 -3.57 -12.05
CA LEU A 43 -8.60 -4.79 -12.46
C LEU A 43 -9.20 -4.48 -13.83
N PRO A 44 -9.02 -5.35 -14.83
CA PRO A 44 -9.84 -5.22 -16.02
C PRO A 44 -11.29 -5.39 -15.57
N THR A 45 -12.14 -4.42 -15.91
CA THR A 45 -13.57 -4.37 -15.56
C THR A 45 -14.36 -5.63 -15.98
N ILE A 46 -13.74 -6.52 -16.77
CA ILE A 46 -14.28 -7.81 -17.22
C ILE A 46 -14.54 -8.83 -16.08
N TRP A 47 -13.95 -8.65 -14.89
CA TRP A 47 -14.18 -9.57 -13.76
C TRP A 47 -15.43 -9.23 -12.92
N TRP A 48 -16.21 -8.23 -13.33
CA TRP A 48 -17.47 -7.84 -12.68
C TRP A 48 -18.71 -8.13 -13.56
N GLN A 49 -18.56 -8.88 -14.66
CA GLN A 49 -19.69 -9.42 -15.42
C GLN A 49 -19.86 -10.92 -15.15
#